data_AF-A0A5A7MGB9-F1
#
_entry.id   AF-A0A5A7MGB9-F1
#
_cell.length_a   1.000
_cell.length_b   1.000
_cell.length_c   1.000
_cell.angle_alpha   90.00
_cell.angle_beta   90.00
_cell.angle_gamma   90.00
#
_symmetry.space_group_name_H-M   'P 1'
#
loop_
_entity.id
_entity.type
_entity.pdbx_description
1 polymer ?
#
loop_
_entity_poly.entity_id
_entity_poly.type
_entity_poly.pdbx_seq_one_letter_code
_entity_poly.pdbx_strand_id
1 'polypeptide(L)' 'MHKQAYDSNGVHIGTFDGEFLYDRMGRITLRVDSDEVYTVDTPCKYIGVYEDNQAMSIDGSVLFRAKE' A
#
# COMPACT_ATOMS: atom_id res chain seq x y z
N MET A 1 0.43 8.56 13.14
CA MET A 1 1.25 7.38 13.50
C MET A 1 1.33 6.50 12.27
N HIS A 2 2.48 5.88 12.00
CA HIS A 2 2.63 4.99 10.86
C HIS A 2 2.04 3.62 11.23
N LYS A 3 1.21 3.06 10.36
CA LYS A 3 0.71 1.69 10.46
C LYS A 3 1.77 0.73 9.94
N GLN A 4 1.80 -0.49 10.47
CA GLN A 4 2.62 -1.58 9.91
C GLN A 4 1.91 -2.18 8.70
N ALA A 5 2.65 -2.42 7.62
CA ALA A 5 2.13 -2.97 6.38
C ALA A 5 2.58 -4.43 6.20
N TYR A 6 1.63 -5.30 5.86
CA TYR A 6 1.85 -6.73 5.70
C TYR A 6 1.38 -7.21 4.32
N ASP A 7 2.03 -8.23 3.77
CA ASP A 7 1.61 -8.85 2.52
C ASP A 7 0.36 -9.75 2.68
N SER A 8 0.00 -10.46 1.61
CA SER A 8 -1.11 -11.41 1.59
C SER A 8 -0.97 -12.55 2.59
N ASN A 9 0.26 -12.95 2.95
CA ASN A 9 0.61 -14.03 3.88
C ASN A 9 0.80 -13.54 5.32
N GLY A 10 0.70 -12.23 5.57
CA GLY A 10 0.93 -11.64 6.89
C GLY A 10 2.41 -11.37 7.21
N VAL A 11 3.30 -11.38 6.21
CA VAL A 11 4.70 -10.99 6.36
C VAL A 11 4.80 -9.48 6.41
N HIS A 12 5.54 -8.95 7.39
CA HIS A 12 5.78 -7.50 7.50
C HIS A 12 6.67 -7.01 6.36
N ILE A 13 6.15 -6.12 5.52
CA ILE A 13 6.82 -5.62 4.32
C ILE A 13 7.22 -4.15 4.42
N GLY A 14 6.70 -3.42 5.41
CA GLY A 14 6.94 -1.98 5.48
C GLY A 14 5.99 -1.22 6.39
N THR A 15 5.87 0.08 6.15
CA THR A 15 5.01 0.97 6.92
C THR A 15 4.14 1.83 6.01
N PHE A 16 2.96 2.20 6.49
CA PHE A 16 2.01 3.03 5.76
C PHE A 16 1.62 4.25 6.61
N ASP A 17 1.74 5.46 6.07
CA ASP A 17 1.46 6.71 6.80
C ASP A 17 0.06 7.30 6.55
N GLY A 18 -0.71 6.69 5.65
CA GLY A 18 -2.01 7.21 5.20
C GLY A 18 -2.02 7.66 3.74
N GLU A 19 -0.85 7.99 3.18
CA GLU A 19 -0.68 8.37 1.77
C GLU A 19 0.35 7.48 1.07
N PHE A 20 1.41 7.05 1.76
CA PHE A 20 2.52 6.34 1.15
C PHE A 20 2.83 5.03 1.87
N LEU A 21 3.05 3.98 1.07
CA LEU A 21 3.64 2.74 1.54
C LEU A 21 5.16 2.80 1.38
N TYR A 22 5.86 2.69 2.50
CA TYR A 22 7.32 2.60 2.56
C TYR A 22 7.74 1.15 2.77
N ASP A 23 8.71 0.66 2.02
CA ASP A 23 9.34 -0.62 2.30
C ASP A 23 10.19 -0.58 3.58
N ARG A 24 10.77 -1.73 3.97
CA ARG A 24 11.64 -1.84 5.15
C ARG A 24 12.93 -1.01 5.07
N MET A 25 13.30 -0.50 3.90
CA MET A 25 14.45 0.39 3.71
C MET A 25 14.04 1.87 3.70
N GLY A 26 12.74 2.17 3.88
CA GLY A 26 12.19 3.52 3.88
C GLY A 26 11.92 4.09 2.49
N ARG A 27 11.90 3.25 1.44
CA ARG A 27 11.61 3.68 0.06
C ARG A 27 10.12 3.61 -0.20
N ILE A 28 9.56 4.63 -0.86
CA ILE A 28 8.16 4.64 -1.27
C ILE A 28 7.95 3.59 -2.37
N THR A 29 6.92 2.77 -2.22
CA THR A 29 6.58 1.69 -3.15
C THR A 29 5.22 1.89 -3.80
N LEU A 30 4.25 2.43 -3.05
CA LEU A 30 2.91 2.76 -3.52
C LEU A 30 2.45 4.09 -2.93
N ARG A 31 1.57 4.77 -3.67
CA ARG A 31 0.83 5.95 -3.22
C ARG A 31 -0.65 5.60 -3.11
N VAL A 32 -1.30 6.09 -2.07
CA VAL A 32 -2.73 6.00 -1.83
C VAL A 32 -3.27 7.44 -1.85
N ASP A 33 -4.25 7.69 -2.70
CA ASP A 33 -4.91 8.98 -2.83
C ASP A 33 -6.41 8.77 -2.57
N SER A 34 -6.88 9.20 -1.41
CA SER A 34 -8.18 8.78 -0.86
C SER A 34 -8.32 7.25 -0.81
N ASP A 35 -9.09 6.67 -1.72
CA ASP A 35 -9.36 5.23 -1.78
C ASP A 35 -8.64 4.56 -2.97
N GLU A 36 -7.84 5.31 -3.74
CA GLU A 36 -7.18 4.83 -4.95
C GLU A 36 -5.70 4.55 -4.71
N VAL A 37 -5.18 3.46 -5.27
CA VAL A 37 -3.78 3.03 -5.12
C VAL A 37 -3.04 3.16 -6.44
N TYR A 38 -1.86 3.76 -6.38
CA TYR A 38 -1.03 4.09 -7.52
C TYR A 38 0.40 3.58 -7.38
N THR A 39 1.05 3.31 -8.51
CA THR A 39 2.52 3.19 -8.58
C THR A 39 3.19 4.54 -8.33
N VAL A 40 4.47 4.50 -7.96
CA VAL A 40 5.31 5.70 -7.75
C VAL A 40 6.12 6.10 -8.98
N ASP A 41 6.24 5.20 -9.96
CA ASP A 41 6.94 5.47 -11.22
C ASP A 41 6.18 6.49 -12.08
N THR A 42 6.90 7.24 -12.91
CA THR A 42 6.32 8.18 -13.87
C THR A 42 6.10 7.50 -15.24
N PRO A 43 4.90 7.55 -15.84
CA PRO A 43 3.66 8.09 -15.27
C PRO A 43 3.07 7.17 -14.20
N CYS A 44 2.49 7.76 -13.15
CA CYS A 44 1.82 7.00 -12.11
C CYS A 44 0.66 6.21 -12.71
N LYS A 45 0.51 4.96 -12.31
CA LYS A 45 -0.55 4.07 -12.79
C LYS A 45 -1.47 3.73 -11.64
N TYR A 46 -2.77 3.89 -11.85
CA TYR A 46 -3.79 3.33 -10.97
C TYR A 46 -3.71 1.80 -11.04
N ILE A 47 -3.60 1.16 -9.89
CA ILE A 47 -3.45 -0.30 -9.80
C ILE A 47 -4.42 -0.95 -8.83
N GLY A 48 -5.20 -0.18 -8.06
CA GLY A 48 -6.01 -0.76 -7.02
C GLY A 48 -6.78 0.24 -6.17
N VAL A 49 -7.46 -0.29 -5.16
CA VAL A 49 -8.21 0.48 -4.17
C VAL A 49 -7.71 0.19 -2.75
N TYR A 50 -7.85 1.14 -1.85
CA TYR A 50 -7.56 0.99 -0.43
C TYR A 50 -8.83 1.17 0.37
N GLU A 51 -9.31 0.10 0.99
CA GLU A 51 -10.53 0.07 1.80
C GLU A 51 -10.30 -0.79 3.05
N ASP A 52 -10.95 -0.46 4.17
CA ASP A 52 -10.89 -1.26 5.41
C ASP A 52 -9.47 -1.64 5.89
N ASN A 53 -8.52 -0.72 5.74
CA ASN A 53 -7.10 -0.95 6.01
C ASN A 53 -6.41 -1.99 5.11
N GLN A 54 -6.93 -2.22 3.91
CA GLN A 54 -6.39 -3.16 2.95
C GLN A 54 -6.33 -2.55 1.56
N ALA A 55 -5.13 -2.58 0.96
CA ALA A 55 -4.95 -2.26 -0.45
C ALA A 55 -5.14 -3.52 -1.29
N MET A 56 -6.04 -3.43 -2.27
CA MET A 56 -6.38 -4.47 -3.22
C MET A 56 -6.06 -4.00 -4.62
N SER A 57 -5.38 -4.82 -5.41
CA SER A 57 -5.15 -4.57 -6.82
C SER A 57 -6.45 -4.76 -7.61
N ILE A 58 -6.51 -4.15 -8.80
CA ILE A 58 -7.62 -4.31 -9.76
C ILE A 58 -7.89 -5.76 -10.17
N ASP A 59 -6.91 -6.65 -10.04
CA ASP A 59 -7.03 -8.09 -10.30
C ASP A 59 -7.55 -8.89 -9.08
N GLY A 60 -7.84 -8.20 -7.97
CA GLY A 60 -8.30 -8.81 -6.72
C GLY A 60 -7.17 -9.39 -5.85
N SER A 61 -5.90 -9.19 -6.21
CA SER A 61 -4.78 -9.56 -5.34
C SER A 61 -4.57 -8.53 -4.22
N VAL A 62 -4.07 -8.99 -3.07
CA VAL A 62 -3.76 -8.09 -1.95
C VAL A 62 -2.40 -7.43 -2.20
N LEU A 63 -2.38 -6.10 -2.25
CA LEU A 63 -1.14 -5.33 -2.33
C LEU A 63 -0.48 -5.23 -0.95
N PHE A 64 -1.24 -4.79 0.06
CA PHE A 64 -0.82 -4.82 1.46
C PHE A 64 -2.02 -4.68 2.41
N ARG A 65 -1.81 -5.03 3.68
CA ARG A 65 -2.73 -4.79 4.80
C ARG A 65 -2.06 -3.90 5.82
N ALA A 66 -2.70 -2.80 6.20
CA ALA A 66 -2.25 -1.92 7.25
C ALA A 66 -2.82 -2.35 8.60
N LYS A 67 -1.99 -2.38 9.64
CA LYS A 67 -2.41 -2.62 11.03
C LYS A 67 -1.81 -1.56 11.95
N GLU A 68 -2.56 -1.19 12.99
CA GLU A 68 -2.07 -0.34 14.08
C GLU A 68 -0.97 -1.02 14.90
#